data_AF-A0AAU5Y6E3-F1
#
_entry.id   AF-A0AAU5Y6E3-F1
#
_cell.length_a   1.000
_cell.length_b   1.000
_cell.length_c   1.000
_cell.angle_alpha   90.00
_cell.angle_beta   90.00
_cell.angle_gamma   90.00
#
_symmetry.space_group_name_H-M   'P 1'
#
loop_
_entity.id
_entity.type
_entity.pdbx_description
1 polymer ?
#
loop_
_entity_poly.entity_id
_entity_poly.type
_entity_poly.pdbx_seq_one_letter_code
_entity_poly.pdbx_strand_id
1 'polypeptide(L)'
;MRTRWRAALAIAGVALVLAGCSSAGNSASSTADSAGGVAKVPAAPQQGTGGKAESKVTPPQAGATDRKLSRSARLELTATKVADVVAQARGIALGAGGYTGQESTGDDLATLSLAVPAERLDPVLDQLSHLGSSLVKRELTTQDVTEQVVDVEARLATQRKSVERIRALLSQATSVSDITSIESELTSRESALESLEQQQNSLAGSVAMATVSMTIRSVAAPPPAQEDRSGFLGGLAAGWDAFLTFGGGLLTVLGAVAPFLLIAVPLAWLGRRLNRRRRPARPEPTEV
;
A
#
# COMPACT_ATOMS: atom_id res chain seq x y z
N MET A 1 22.08 -22.15 5.55
CA MET A 1 20.68 -22.11 5.08
C MET A 1 20.23 -23.47 4.51
N ARG A 2 20.21 -24.54 5.32
CA ARG A 2 19.91 -25.91 4.85
C ARG A 2 19.02 -26.68 5.85
N THR A 3 17.92 -26.09 6.29
CA THR A 3 17.01 -26.75 7.25
C THR A 3 15.51 -26.44 7.07
N ARG A 4 15.08 -25.75 5.99
CA ARG A 4 13.65 -25.41 5.79
C ARG A 4 12.90 -26.26 4.74
N TRP A 5 13.52 -27.33 4.22
CA TRP A 5 12.92 -28.21 3.19
C TRP A 5 12.53 -29.60 3.68
N ARG A 6 12.44 -29.81 5.00
CA ARG A 6 12.03 -31.10 5.59
C ARG A 6 10.61 -31.12 6.16
N ALA A 7 9.79 -30.12 5.85
CA ALA A 7 8.42 -29.99 6.39
C ALA A 7 7.32 -30.08 5.31
N ALA A 8 7.59 -30.61 4.12
CA ALA A 8 6.62 -30.63 3.00
C ALA A 8 6.33 -32.03 2.43
N LEU A 9 6.65 -33.12 3.15
CA LEU A 9 6.44 -34.48 2.65
C LEU A 9 5.94 -35.44 3.73
N ALA A 10 4.86 -35.04 4.39
CA ALA A 10 4.01 -35.93 5.15
C ALA A 10 2.54 -35.55 4.88
N ILE A 11 1.70 -36.58 4.72
CA ILE A 11 0.26 -36.55 4.43
C ILE A 11 -0.07 -36.66 2.94
N ALA A 12 0.18 -37.85 2.39
CA ALA A 12 -0.68 -38.47 1.40
C ALA A 12 -1.59 -39.46 2.16
N GLY A 13 -2.91 -39.29 2.07
CA GLY A 13 -3.82 -40.28 2.67
C GLY A 13 -5.26 -39.82 2.91
N VAL A 14 -5.95 -39.27 1.91
CA VAL A 14 -7.42 -39.40 1.81
C VAL A 14 -7.79 -39.45 0.32
N ALA A 15 -8.19 -40.62 -0.13
CA ALA A 15 -8.99 -40.79 -1.34
C ALA A 15 -10.46 -40.77 -0.92
N LEU A 16 -11.22 -39.75 -1.33
CA LEU A 16 -12.66 -39.86 -1.47
C LEU A 16 -13.16 -38.92 -2.57
N VAL A 17 -13.76 -39.54 -3.58
CA VAL A 17 -14.62 -39.05 -4.67
C VAL A 17 -15.19 -37.63 -4.51
N LEU A 18 -14.87 -36.74 -5.45
CA LEU A 18 -15.73 -35.62 -5.84
C LEU A 18 -15.79 -35.51 -7.38
N ALA A 19 -16.79 -36.15 -7.99
CA ALA A 19 -17.43 -35.61 -9.18
C ALA A 19 -18.42 -34.54 -8.69
N GLY A 20 -18.02 -33.27 -8.78
CA GLY A 20 -18.77 -32.13 -8.28
C GLY A 20 -18.26 -30.84 -8.90
N CYS A 21 -18.48 -30.67 -10.20
CA CYS A 21 -18.38 -29.36 -10.84
C CYS A 21 -19.68 -28.59 -10.58
N SER A 22 -19.65 -27.64 -9.65
CA SER A 22 -20.61 -26.54 -9.59
C SER A 22 -20.08 -25.38 -10.43
N SER A 23 -20.61 -25.20 -11.64
CA SER A 23 -20.33 -24.01 -12.45
C SER A 23 -21.45 -22.99 -12.27
N ALA A 24 -21.05 -21.87 -11.68
CA ALA A 24 -21.60 -20.51 -11.72
C ALA A 24 -22.95 -20.30 -12.44
N GLY A 25 -23.95 -19.88 -11.65
CA GLY A 25 -25.14 -19.20 -12.14
C GLY A 25 -24.79 -17.82 -12.68
N ASN A 26 -25.14 -17.58 -13.95
CA ASN A 26 -25.21 -16.25 -14.53
C ASN A 26 -26.69 -15.87 -14.65
N SER A 27 -27.20 -15.21 -13.60
CA SER A 27 -28.54 -14.63 -13.61
C SER A 27 -28.58 -13.47 -14.60
N ALA A 28 -29.21 -13.68 -15.74
CA ALA A 28 -29.61 -12.62 -16.65
C ALA A 28 -30.73 -11.81 -15.98
N SER A 29 -30.38 -10.66 -15.41
CA SER A 29 -31.37 -9.64 -15.07
C SER A 29 -31.67 -8.81 -16.30
N SER A 30 -32.85 -9.05 -16.86
CA SER A 30 -33.55 -8.22 -17.83
C SER A 30 -33.57 -6.75 -17.41
N THR A 31 -32.87 -5.89 -18.16
CA THR A 31 -33.13 -4.46 -18.16
C THR A 31 -34.36 -4.22 -19.04
N ALA A 32 -35.47 -3.91 -18.39
CA ALA A 32 -36.67 -3.40 -19.02
C ALA A 32 -36.36 -2.04 -19.66
N ASP A 33 -36.54 -1.99 -20.97
CA ASP A 33 -36.57 -0.77 -21.77
C ASP A 33 -37.80 0.03 -21.32
N SER A 34 -37.59 1.13 -20.60
CA SER A 34 -38.62 2.09 -20.25
C SER A 34 -38.32 3.40 -20.96
N ALA A 35 -39.11 3.61 -22.02
CA ALA A 35 -39.26 4.87 -22.72
C ALA A 35 -39.60 5.99 -21.73
N GLY A 36 -38.60 6.82 -21.40
CA GLY A 36 -38.75 8.07 -20.67
C GLY A 36 -38.62 9.23 -21.65
N GLY A 37 -39.73 9.87 -21.97
CA GLY A 37 -39.82 10.97 -22.92
C GLY A 37 -38.92 12.16 -22.57
N VAL A 38 -38.14 12.59 -23.55
CA VAL A 38 -37.37 13.83 -23.48
C VAL A 38 -38.33 15.01 -23.63
N ALA A 39 -38.70 15.63 -22.51
CA ALA A 39 -39.44 16.87 -22.51
C ALA A 39 -38.54 18.01 -23.01
N LYS A 40 -38.80 18.42 -24.24
CA LYS A 40 -38.26 19.59 -24.93
C LYS A 40 -38.61 20.87 -24.17
N VAL A 41 -37.62 21.48 -23.51
CA VAL A 41 -37.74 22.86 -22.99
C VAL A 41 -37.48 23.83 -24.15
N PRO A 42 -38.40 24.77 -24.45
CA PRO A 42 -38.20 25.72 -25.53
C PRO A 42 -37.20 26.82 -25.13
N ALA A 43 -36.22 27.06 -26.01
CA ALA A 43 -35.33 28.19 -25.96
C ALA A 43 -36.10 29.49 -26.27
N ALA A 44 -35.95 30.50 -25.41
CA ALA A 44 -36.39 31.87 -25.66
C ALA A 44 -35.28 32.67 -26.39
N PRO A 45 -35.63 33.70 -27.17
CA PRO A 45 -34.81 34.22 -28.24
C PRO A 45 -33.77 35.25 -27.76
N GLN A 46 -32.54 35.14 -28.29
CA GLN A 46 -31.58 36.24 -28.29
C GLN A 46 -31.91 37.23 -29.41
N GLN A 47 -32.12 38.49 -29.04
CA GLN A 47 -32.09 39.63 -29.95
C GLN A 47 -31.06 40.63 -29.41
N GLY A 48 -30.01 40.84 -30.19
CA GLY A 48 -28.89 41.71 -29.81
C GLY A 48 -29.11 43.18 -30.18
N THR A 49 -28.38 44.04 -29.48
CA THR A 49 -27.77 45.30 -29.96
C THR A 49 -26.56 45.51 -29.03
N GLY A 50 -25.32 45.64 -29.48
CA GLY A 50 -24.84 46.68 -30.38
C GLY A 50 -24.15 47.77 -29.54
N GLY A 51 -22.98 47.46 -28.96
CA GLY A 51 -22.23 48.38 -28.11
C GLY A 51 -20.76 48.03 -28.06
N LYS A 52 -20.01 48.52 -29.05
CA LYS A 52 -18.57 48.36 -29.21
C LYS A 52 -17.85 49.18 -28.13
N ALA A 53 -17.44 48.52 -27.04
CA ALA A 53 -16.44 49.04 -26.12
C ALA A 53 -15.39 47.94 -25.94
N GLU A 54 -14.33 48.05 -26.73
CA GLU A 54 -13.13 47.24 -26.66
C GLU A 54 -12.34 47.63 -25.40
N SER A 55 -12.93 47.36 -24.23
CA SER A 55 -12.15 47.24 -23.01
C SER A 55 -11.42 45.93 -23.14
N LYS A 56 -10.13 46.00 -23.49
CA LYS A 56 -9.15 44.99 -23.09
C LYS A 56 -9.28 44.87 -21.57
N VAL A 57 -10.18 43.99 -21.12
CA VAL A 57 -10.08 43.33 -19.83
C VAL A 57 -8.85 42.45 -19.97
N THR A 58 -7.69 43.09 -19.86
CA THR A 58 -6.58 42.46 -19.18
C THR A 58 -7.21 41.99 -17.88
N PRO A 59 -7.32 40.66 -17.63
CA PRO A 59 -7.73 40.19 -16.32
C PRO A 59 -6.89 41.01 -15.35
N PRO A 60 -7.47 41.64 -14.32
CA PRO A 60 -6.63 42.20 -13.29
C PRO A 60 -5.72 41.04 -12.94
N GLN A 61 -4.42 41.23 -13.16
CA GLN A 61 -3.39 40.48 -12.50
C GLN A 61 -3.62 40.88 -11.06
N ALA A 62 -4.64 40.23 -10.46
CA ALA A 62 -4.98 40.32 -9.07
C ALA A 62 -3.62 40.12 -8.45
N GLY A 63 -3.15 41.14 -7.75
CA GLY A 63 -1.84 41.12 -7.17
C GLY A 63 -1.66 39.81 -6.43
N ALA A 64 -0.44 39.53 -6.03
CA ALA A 64 -0.26 38.71 -4.85
C ALA A 64 -0.96 39.42 -3.66
N THR A 65 -2.31 39.42 -3.64
CA THR A 65 -3.12 39.42 -2.44
C THR A 65 -2.48 38.36 -1.59
N ASP A 66 -2.21 38.68 -0.34
CA ASP A 66 -1.55 37.83 0.65
C ASP A 66 -2.31 36.50 0.82
N ARG A 67 -2.17 35.59 -0.15
CA ARG A 67 -2.87 34.32 -0.21
C ARG A 67 -2.18 33.39 0.76
N LYS A 68 -2.96 32.81 1.65
CA LYS A 68 -2.50 31.80 2.59
C LYS A 68 -2.54 30.46 1.86
N LEU A 69 -1.38 30.02 1.36
CA LEU A 69 -1.24 28.78 0.60
C LEU A 69 -0.60 27.71 1.47
N SER A 70 -1.33 26.61 1.72
CA SER A 70 -0.78 25.39 2.28
C SER A 70 -0.22 24.53 1.16
N ARG A 71 1.06 24.14 1.26
CA ARG A 71 1.75 23.35 0.24
C ARG A 71 2.21 22.01 0.81
N SER A 72 1.96 20.93 0.09
CA SER A 72 2.48 19.61 0.42
C SER A 72 2.99 18.90 -0.82
N ALA A 73 3.99 18.04 -0.67
CA ALA A 73 4.56 17.30 -1.77
C ALA A 73 4.74 15.83 -1.41
N ARG A 74 4.56 14.96 -2.40
CA ARG A 74 4.90 13.54 -2.31
C ARG A 74 5.98 13.23 -3.33
N LEU A 75 7.04 12.59 -2.87
CA LEU A 75 8.16 12.14 -3.68
C LEU A 75 8.33 10.63 -3.51
N GLU A 76 8.42 9.92 -4.63
CA GLU A 76 8.81 8.52 -4.65
C GLU A 76 10.07 8.36 -5.47
N LEU A 77 11.12 7.80 -4.87
CA LEU A 77 12.41 7.62 -5.51
C LEU A 77 12.86 6.17 -5.37
N THR A 78 13.71 5.74 -6.29
CA THR A 78 14.48 4.51 -6.15
C THR A 78 15.93 4.85 -5.87
N ALA A 79 16.58 4.06 -5.01
CA ALA A 79 17.97 4.26 -4.64
C ALA A 79 18.70 2.91 -4.51
N THR A 80 19.97 2.87 -4.87
CA THR A 80 20.82 1.69 -4.59
C THR A 80 21.13 1.58 -3.09
N LYS A 81 21.31 2.71 -2.41
CA LYS A 81 21.57 2.79 -0.97
C LYS A 81 20.54 3.70 -0.31
N VAL A 82 19.51 3.09 0.27
CA VAL A 82 18.39 3.80 0.88
C VAL A 82 18.85 4.71 2.03
N ALA A 83 19.70 4.19 2.93
CA ALA A 83 20.20 4.94 4.08
C ALA A 83 20.96 6.22 3.72
N ASP A 84 21.80 6.19 2.67
CA ASP A 84 22.56 7.36 2.22
C ASP A 84 21.63 8.46 1.69
N VAL A 85 20.60 8.07 0.93
CA VAL A 85 19.60 9.01 0.39
C VAL A 85 18.76 9.62 1.50
N VAL A 86 18.37 8.86 2.52
CA VAL A 86 17.68 9.37 3.71
C VAL A 86 18.54 10.41 4.43
N ALA A 87 19.83 10.12 4.64
CA ALA A 87 20.75 11.04 5.30
C ALA A 87 20.94 12.35 4.50
N GLN A 88 21.07 12.25 3.17
CA GLN A 88 21.18 13.43 2.30
C GLN A 88 19.90 14.26 2.29
N ALA A 89 18.73 13.62 2.22
CA ALA A 89 17.44 14.30 2.25
C ALA A 89 17.22 15.06 3.57
N ARG A 90 17.61 14.45 4.70
CA ARG A 90 17.64 15.12 6.00
C ARG A 90 18.55 16.35 5.98
N GLY A 91 19.76 16.22 5.43
CA GLY A 91 20.71 17.32 5.31
C GLY A 91 20.18 18.49 4.49
N ILE A 92 19.52 18.21 3.37
CA ILE A 92 18.88 19.23 2.52
C ILE A 92 17.76 19.95 3.27
N ALA A 93 16.87 19.21 3.94
CA ALA A 93 15.78 19.81 4.71
C ALA A 93 16.31 20.70 5.85
N LEU A 94 17.28 20.23 6.63
CA LEU A 94 17.90 21.00 7.70
C LEU A 94 18.65 22.23 7.17
N GLY A 95 19.36 22.09 6.05
CA GLY A 95 20.07 23.19 5.40
C GLY A 95 19.15 24.31 4.89
N ALA A 96 17.90 23.97 4.57
CA ALA A 96 16.88 24.94 4.19
C ALA A 96 16.14 25.59 5.38
N GLY A 97 16.52 25.27 6.62
CA GLY A 97 15.84 25.72 7.83
C GLY A 97 14.59 24.90 8.20
N GLY A 98 14.42 23.74 7.57
CA GLY A 98 13.38 22.77 7.90
C GLY A 98 13.81 21.77 8.97
N TYR A 99 12.97 20.79 9.23
CA TYR A 99 13.25 19.68 10.16
C TYR A 99 12.63 18.37 9.66
N THR A 100 13.12 17.26 10.19
CA THR A 100 12.57 15.93 9.94
C THR A 100 11.46 15.61 10.95
N GLY A 101 10.31 15.18 10.45
CA GLY A 101 9.22 14.62 11.25
C GLY A 101 9.41 13.11 11.41
N GLN A 102 8.37 12.35 11.06
CA GLN A 102 8.40 10.89 11.14
C GLN A 102 9.38 10.31 10.11
N GLU A 103 10.22 9.39 10.58
CA GLU A 103 11.16 8.63 9.76
C GLU A 103 11.06 7.14 10.11
N SER A 104 11.01 6.30 9.08
CA SER A 104 11.13 4.86 9.20
C SER A 104 12.05 4.37 8.11
N THR A 105 13.18 3.77 8.49
CA THR A 105 14.21 3.31 7.56
C THR A 105 14.40 1.81 7.74
N GLY A 106 14.09 1.05 6.70
CA GLY A 106 14.46 -0.36 6.55
C GLY A 106 15.46 -0.57 5.41
N ASP A 107 15.85 -1.82 5.17
CA ASP A 107 16.86 -2.16 4.17
C ASP A 107 16.41 -1.83 2.74
N ASP A 108 15.15 -2.12 2.41
CA ASP A 108 14.59 -1.96 1.07
C ASP A 108 13.60 -0.79 0.92
N LEU A 109 13.14 -0.24 2.04
CA LEU A 109 12.11 0.80 2.06
C LEU A 109 12.42 1.79 3.17
N ALA A 110 12.41 3.08 2.82
CA ALA A 110 12.38 4.15 3.80
C ALA A 110 11.24 5.12 3.51
N THR A 111 10.60 5.59 4.57
CA THR A 111 9.63 6.69 4.54
C THR A 111 10.12 7.82 5.43
N LEU A 112 10.08 9.03 4.90
CA LEU A 112 10.56 10.23 5.59
C LEU A 112 9.56 11.36 5.36
N SER A 113 9.16 12.03 6.45
CA SER A 113 8.40 13.26 6.40
C SER A 113 9.32 14.44 6.73
N LEU A 114 9.37 15.42 5.84
CA LEU A 114 10.19 16.63 5.99
C LEU A 114 9.26 17.83 6.10
N ALA A 115 9.46 18.67 7.11
CA ALA A 115 8.84 19.98 7.20
C ALA A 115 9.84 21.02 6.68
N VAL A 116 9.47 21.76 5.64
CA VAL A 116 10.35 22.71 4.95
C VAL A 116 9.66 24.07 4.89
N PRO A 117 10.35 25.20 5.13
CA PRO A 117 9.75 26.52 4.97
C PRO A 117 9.15 26.69 3.57
N ALA A 118 7.91 27.20 3.49
CA ALA A 118 7.15 27.26 2.23
C ALA A 118 7.87 28.05 1.11
N GLU A 119 8.66 29.04 1.50
CA GLU A 119 9.50 29.88 0.63
C GLU A 119 10.68 29.12 -0.01
N ARG A 120 11.14 28.05 0.65
CA ARG A 120 12.27 27.22 0.23
C ARG A 120 11.83 25.87 -0.33
N LEU A 121 10.53 25.63 -0.45
CA LEU A 121 9.99 24.35 -0.91
C LEU A 121 10.46 23.99 -2.33
N ASP A 122 10.32 24.91 -3.28
CA ASP A 122 10.65 24.65 -4.68
C ASP A 122 12.12 24.25 -4.91
N PRO A 123 13.13 24.97 -4.38
CA PRO A 123 14.53 24.54 -4.51
C PRO A 123 14.83 23.24 -3.74
N VAL A 124 14.19 23.00 -2.59
CA VAL A 124 14.37 21.75 -1.85
C VAL A 124 13.79 20.57 -2.62
N LEU A 125 12.60 20.69 -3.20
CA LEU A 125 12.00 19.62 -4.01
C LEU A 125 12.84 19.29 -5.23
N ASP A 126 13.47 20.28 -5.85
CA ASP A 126 14.38 20.09 -6.96
C ASP A 126 15.60 19.26 -6.55
N GLN A 127 16.28 19.68 -5.47
CA GLN A 127 17.41 18.95 -4.89
C GLN A 127 17.04 17.52 -4.50
N LEU A 128 15.89 17.34 -3.83
CA LEU A 128 15.39 16.02 -3.43
C LEU A 128 15.08 15.13 -4.64
N SER A 129 14.56 15.71 -5.73
CA SER A 129 14.23 14.93 -6.93
C SER A 129 15.44 14.40 -7.70
N HIS A 130 16.61 15.02 -7.49
CA HIS A 130 17.89 14.55 -8.01
C HIS A 130 18.59 13.53 -7.10
N LEU A 131 18.03 13.23 -5.93
CA LEU A 131 18.57 12.19 -5.07
C LEU A 131 18.24 10.79 -5.58
N GLY A 132 19.13 9.84 -5.29
CA GLY A 132 18.94 8.44 -5.65
C GLY A 132 19.24 8.14 -7.13
N SER A 133 18.65 7.06 -7.63
CA SER A 133 18.88 6.54 -8.97
C SER A 133 17.82 7.01 -9.97
N SER A 134 16.55 7.10 -9.55
CA SER A 134 15.46 7.56 -10.39
C SER A 134 14.29 8.10 -9.58
N LEU A 135 13.67 9.15 -10.10
CA LEU A 135 12.40 9.68 -9.60
C LEU A 135 11.25 8.85 -10.20
N VAL A 136 10.50 8.16 -9.33
CA VAL A 136 9.32 7.37 -9.73
C VAL A 136 8.08 8.26 -9.82
N LYS A 137 7.88 9.11 -8.81
CA LYS A 137 6.70 9.97 -8.73
C LYS A 137 7.03 11.28 -8.02
N ARG A 138 6.50 12.39 -8.55
CA ARG A 138 6.48 13.70 -7.90
C ARG A 138 5.08 14.26 -8.00
N GLU A 139 4.51 14.59 -6.84
CA GLU A 139 3.17 15.17 -6.73
C GLU A 139 3.27 16.41 -5.83
N LEU A 140 2.77 17.54 -6.29
CA LEU A 140 2.73 18.79 -5.53
C LEU A 140 1.27 19.21 -5.40
N THR A 141 0.81 19.37 -4.17
CA THR A 141 -0.53 19.84 -3.84
C THR A 141 -0.42 21.21 -3.20
N THR A 142 -1.16 22.18 -3.75
CA THR A 142 -1.29 23.52 -3.18
C THR A 142 -2.75 23.78 -2.90
N GLN A 143 -3.06 24.17 -1.67
CA GLN A 143 -4.41 24.49 -1.23
C GLN A 143 -4.44 25.94 -0.76
N ASP A 144 -5.39 26.72 -1.29
CA ASP A 144 -5.66 28.07 -0.81
C ASP A 144 -6.55 27.98 0.44
N VAL A 145 -6.01 28.39 1.58
CA VAL A 145 -6.67 28.40 2.89
C VAL A 145 -6.98 29.83 3.35
N THR A 146 -6.90 30.83 2.46
CA THR A 146 -7.13 32.24 2.79
C THR A 146 -8.51 32.45 3.40
N GLU A 147 -9.56 31.87 2.81
CA GLU A 147 -10.92 31.98 3.34
C GLU A 147 -11.05 31.37 4.74
N GLN A 148 -10.39 30.24 4.99
CA GLN A 148 -10.42 29.55 6.27
C GLN A 148 -9.72 30.37 7.37
N VAL A 149 -8.58 30.98 7.04
CA VAL A 149 -7.86 31.86 7.98
C VAL A 149 -8.71 33.06 8.37
N VAL A 150 -9.32 33.73 7.38
CA VAL A 150 -10.18 34.90 7.61
C VAL A 150 -11.43 34.54 8.43
N ASP A 151 -12.08 33.40 8.16
CA ASP A 151 -13.23 32.92 8.94
C ASP A 151 -12.84 32.63 10.39
N VAL A 152 -11.73 31.91 10.62
CA VAL A 152 -11.26 31.60 11.98
C VAL A 152 -10.94 32.89 12.74
N GLU A 153 -10.26 33.85 12.13
CA GLU A 153 -9.96 35.15 12.76
C GLU A 153 -11.23 35.91 13.16
N ALA A 154 -12.24 35.96 12.28
CA ALA A 154 -13.51 36.63 12.55
C ALA A 154 -14.29 35.95 13.70
N ARG A 155 -14.32 34.61 13.72
CA ARG A 155 -14.94 33.83 14.80
C ARG A 155 -14.22 34.03 16.12
N LEU A 156 -12.90 34.05 16.10
CA LEU A 156 -12.06 34.21 17.27
C LEU A 156 -12.23 35.60 17.89
N ALA A 157 -12.31 36.65 17.07
CA ALA A 157 -12.65 38.00 17.53
C ALA A 157 -14.05 38.07 18.19
N THR A 158 -15.03 37.36 17.62
CA THR A 158 -16.39 37.28 18.17
C THR A 158 -16.40 36.52 19.49
N GLN A 159 -15.70 35.39 19.57
CA GLN A 159 -15.64 34.54 20.75
C GLN A 159 -14.93 35.24 21.92
N ARG A 160 -13.84 35.99 21.66
CA ARG A 160 -13.15 36.82 22.67
C ARG A 160 -14.09 37.83 23.31
N LYS A 161 -14.87 38.57 22.49
CA LYS A 161 -15.89 39.50 23.01
C LYS A 161 -16.99 38.80 23.79
N SER A 162 -17.33 37.58 23.40
CA SER A 162 -18.33 36.76 24.10
C SER A 162 -17.85 36.38 25.50
N VAL A 163 -16.61 35.89 25.62
CA VAL A 163 -15.97 35.58 26.91
C VAL A 163 -15.87 36.82 27.79
N GLU A 164 -15.44 37.97 27.26
CA GLU A 164 -15.36 39.23 28.00
C GLU A 164 -16.73 39.65 28.58
N ARG A 165 -17.80 39.54 27.77
CA ARG A 165 -19.16 39.84 28.23
C ARG A 165 -19.61 38.91 29.35
N ILE A 166 -19.34 37.61 29.25
CA ILE A 166 -19.68 36.65 30.30
C ILE A 166 -18.91 36.91 31.58
N ARG A 167 -17.61 37.25 31.49
CA ARG A 167 -16.81 37.66 32.67
C ARG A 167 -17.37 38.92 33.32
N ALA A 168 -17.85 39.89 32.52
CA ALA A 168 -18.51 41.08 33.03
C ALA A 168 -19.85 40.76 33.73
N LEU A 169 -20.65 39.83 33.21
CA LEU A 169 -21.87 39.36 33.87
C LEU A 169 -21.55 38.59 35.17
N LEU A 170 -20.52 37.76 35.17
CA LEU A 170 -20.05 37.03 36.36
C LEU A 170 -19.69 37.99 37.50
N SER A 171 -19.01 39.11 37.18
CA SER A 171 -18.63 40.13 38.18
C SER A 171 -19.83 40.84 38.84
N GLN A 172 -21.01 40.79 38.23
CA GLN A 172 -22.24 41.41 38.71
C GLN A 172 -23.20 40.40 39.36
N ALA A 173 -22.90 39.10 39.29
CA ALA A 173 -23.78 38.05 39.79
C ALA A 173 -23.71 37.94 41.32
N THR A 174 -24.89 37.95 41.96
CA THR A 174 -24.99 37.95 43.42
C THR A 174 -25.56 36.64 43.98
N SER A 175 -26.25 35.86 43.15
CA SER A 175 -26.80 34.55 43.52
C SER A 175 -25.82 33.42 43.18
N VAL A 176 -25.70 32.44 44.07
CA VAL A 176 -24.90 31.22 43.83
C VAL A 176 -25.41 30.44 42.60
N SER A 177 -26.73 30.38 42.38
CA SER A 177 -27.30 29.74 41.18
C SER A 177 -26.83 30.40 39.89
N ASP A 178 -26.76 31.72 39.89
CA ASP A 178 -26.41 32.51 38.72
C ASP A 178 -24.92 32.41 38.46
N ILE A 179 -24.10 32.45 39.52
CA ILE A 179 -22.66 32.23 39.45
C ILE A 179 -22.35 30.88 38.81
N THR A 180 -22.93 29.79 39.33
CA THR A 180 -22.66 28.43 38.79
C THR A 180 -23.10 28.30 37.32
N SER A 181 -24.22 28.91 36.95
CA SER A 181 -24.73 28.90 35.57
C SER A 181 -23.81 29.69 34.63
N ILE A 182 -23.36 30.87 35.06
CA ILE A 182 -22.45 31.73 34.29
C ILE A 182 -21.06 31.09 34.18
N GLU A 183 -20.56 30.43 35.23
CA GLU A 183 -19.27 29.74 35.24
C GLU A 183 -19.24 28.53 34.30
N SER A 184 -20.31 27.73 34.27
CA SER A 184 -20.49 26.65 33.29
C SER A 184 -20.44 27.18 31.87
N GLU A 185 -21.16 28.27 31.61
CA GLU A 185 -21.21 28.89 30.30
C GLU A 185 -19.88 29.57 29.91
N LEU A 186 -19.16 30.16 30.87
CA LEU A 186 -17.82 30.70 30.68
C LEU A 186 -16.85 29.60 30.28
N THR A 187 -16.86 28.47 30.99
CA THR A 187 -16.02 27.28 30.71
C THR A 187 -16.25 26.78 29.28
N SER A 188 -17.52 26.67 28.86
CA SER A 188 -17.88 26.28 27.49
C SER A 188 -17.32 27.25 26.45
N ARG A 189 -17.43 28.56 26.69
CA ARG A 189 -16.92 29.59 25.77
C ARG A 189 -15.41 29.66 25.70
N GLU A 190 -14.73 29.47 26.82
CA GLU A 190 -13.27 29.42 26.88
C GLU A 190 -12.74 28.19 26.14
N SER A 191 -13.37 27.02 26.32
CA SER A 191 -13.05 25.82 25.56
C SER A 191 -13.22 26.02 24.04
N ALA A 192 -14.30 26.68 23.61
CA ALA A 192 -14.52 27.01 22.21
C ALA A 192 -13.48 28.02 21.67
N LEU A 193 -13.08 29.00 22.48
CA LEU A 193 -12.04 29.98 22.13
C LEU A 193 -10.68 29.29 21.95
N GLU A 194 -10.30 28.42 22.88
CA GLU A 194 -9.05 27.65 22.81
C GLU A 194 -9.03 26.78 21.55
N SER A 195 -10.14 26.11 21.23
CA SER A 195 -10.26 25.33 19.99
C SER A 195 -10.01 26.16 18.73
N LEU A 196 -10.58 27.38 18.65
CA LEU A 196 -10.34 28.30 17.53
C LEU A 196 -8.88 28.79 17.48
N GLU A 197 -8.26 29.06 18.63
CA GLU A 197 -6.84 29.43 18.71
C GLU A 197 -5.92 28.30 18.23
N GLN A 198 -6.22 27.05 18.60
CA GLN A 198 -5.50 25.87 18.08
C GLN A 198 -5.69 25.73 16.56
N GLN A 199 -6.90 25.96 16.06
CA GLN A 199 -7.17 25.93 14.62
C GLN A 199 -6.40 27.03 13.87
N GLN A 200 -6.34 28.24 14.41
CA GLN A 200 -5.54 29.34 13.86
C GLN A 200 -4.06 28.96 13.78
N ASN A 201 -3.50 28.44 14.88
CA ASN A 201 -2.09 28.03 14.94
C ASN A 201 -1.78 26.91 13.94
N SER A 202 -2.69 25.96 13.76
CA SER A 202 -2.56 24.88 12.77
C SER A 202 -2.55 25.40 11.33
N LEU A 203 -3.45 26.32 11.00
CA LEU A 203 -3.48 26.97 9.67
C LEU A 203 -2.23 27.80 9.43
N ALA A 204 -1.79 28.58 10.42
CA ALA A 204 -0.56 29.37 10.33
C ALA A 204 0.67 28.47 10.11
N GLY A 205 0.76 27.36 10.85
CA GLY A 205 1.80 26.35 10.66
C GLY A 205 1.79 25.72 9.27
N SER A 206 0.59 25.40 8.74
CA SER A 206 0.42 24.81 7.41
C SER A 206 0.80 25.76 6.26
N VAL A 207 0.69 27.07 6.49
CA VAL A 207 1.09 28.10 5.52
C VAL A 207 2.59 28.38 5.61
N ALA A 208 3.14 28.41 6.82
CA ALA A 208 4.57 28.67 7.05
C ALA A 208 5.46 27.49 6.62
N MET A 209 5.01 26.27 6.89
CA MET A 209 5.78 25.04 6.67
C MET A 209 5.05 24.11 5.70
N ALA A 210 5.74 23.75 4.63
CA ALA A 210 5.29 22.74 3.69
C ALA A 210 5.74 21.34 4.13
N THR A 211 4.85 20.36 3.97
CA THR A 211 5.15 18.95 4.29
C THR A 211 5.55 18.19 3.04
N VAL A 212 6.74 17.58 3.04
CA VAL A 212 7.24 16.72 1.97
C VAL A 212 7.29 15.28 2.48
N SER A 213 6.42 14.43 1.95
CA SER A 213 6.43 12.99 2.21
C SER A 213 7.25 12.27 1.15
N MET A 214 8.36 11.68 1.56
CA MET A 214 9.27 10.97 0.68
C MET A 214 9.23 9.47 0.96
N THR A 215 9.10 8.67 -0.09
CA THR A 215 9.23 7.21 -0.04
C THR A 215 10.39 6.80 -0.93
N ILE A 216 11.35 6.08 -0.37
CA ILE A 216 12.53 5.59 -1.09
C ILE A 216 12.47 4.06 -1.10
N ARG A 217 12.57 3.48 -2.29
CA ARG A 217 12.64 2.01 -2.48
C ARG A 217 14.02 1.61 -2.97
N SER A 218 14.52 0.46 -2.54
CA SER A 218 15.73 -0.10 -3.11
C SER A 218 15.49 -0.50 -4.58
N VAL A 219 16.45 -0.21 -5.45
CA VAL A 219 16.48 -0.86 -6.77
C VAL A 219 16.87 -2.31 -6.50
N ALA A 220 15.93 -3.25 -6.65
CA ALA A 220 16.24 -4.66 -6.59
C ALA A 220 17.37 -4.93 -7.60
N ALA A 221 18.51 -5.44 -7.10
CA ALA A 221 19.55 -5.92 -7.99
C ALA A 221 18.90 -6.94 -8.95
N PRO A 222 19.14 -6.84 -10.27
CA PRO A 222 18.69 -7.89 -11.16
C PRO A 222 19.17 -9.23 -10.58
N PRO A 223 18.34 -10.29 -10.60
CA PRO A 223 18.81 -11.60 -10.19
C PRO A 223 20.13 -11.86 -10.92
N PRO A 224 21.15 -12.43 -10.24
CA PRO A 224 22.43 -12.70 -10.89
C PRO A 224 22.09 -13.38 -12.21
N ALA A 225 22.59 -12.83 -13.32
CA ALA A 225 22.32 -13.36 -14.64
C ALA A 225 22.48 -14.87 -14.52
N GLN A 226 21.38 -15.62 -14.64
CA GLN A 226 21.52 -17.04 -14.82
C GLN A 226 22.36 -17.10 -16.08
N GLU A 227 23.62 -17.55 -15.96
CA GLU A 227 24.41 -17.84 -17.13
C GLU A 227 23.50 -18.67 -18.00
N ASP A 228 23.07 -18.09 -19.12
CA ASP A 228 22.23 -18.74 -20.09
C ASP A 228 23.06 -19.92 -20.58
N ARG A 229 22.94 -21.06 -19.88
CA ARG A 229 23.37 -22.37 -20.34
C ARG A 229 22.39 -22.83 -21.42
N SER A 230 21.98 -21.92 -22.30
CA SER A 230 21.08 -22.14 -23.43
C SER A 230 21.84 -22.57 -24.68
N GLY A 231 23.14 -22.89 -24.56
CA GLY A 231 23.94 -23.53 -25.60
C GLY A 231 23.91 -25.05 -25.54
N PHE A 232 24.43 -25.70 -26.59
CA PHE A 232 24.60 -27.15 -26.69
C PHE A 232 25.27 -27.78 -25.44
N LEU A 233 26.27 -27.10 -24.88
CA LEU A 233 26.97 -27.54 -23.67
C LEU A 233 26.09 -27.51 -22.41
N GLY A 234 25.17 -26.55 -22.33
CA GLY A 234 24.19 -26.47 -21.26
C GLY A 234 23.12 -27.55 -21.36
N GLY A 235 22.67 -27.85 -22.58
CA GLY A 235 21.82 -29.00 -22.87
C GLY A 235 22.49 -30.34 -22.50
N LEU A 236 23.78 -30.49 -22.78
CA LEU A 236 24.55 -31.68 -22.43
C LEU A 236 24.71 -31.83 -20.90
N ALA A 237 25.02 -30.74 -20.20
CA ALA A 237 25.14 -30.74 -18.73
C ALA A 237 23.80 -31.03 -18.05
N ALA A 238 22.70 -30.44 -18.55
CA ALA A 238 21.35 -30.71 -18.07
C ALA A 238 20.92 -32.16 -18.35
N GLY A 239 21.25 -32.70 -19.53
CA GLY A 239 20.99 -34.10 -19.88
C GLY A 239 21.79 -35.08 -19.02
N TRP A 240 23.04 -34.75 -18.68
CA TRP A 240 23.87 -35.54 -17.79
C TRP A 240 23.35 -35.56 -16.35
N ASP A 241 22.90 -34.41 -15.84
CA ASP A 241 22.26 -34.32 -14.53
C ASP A 241 20.94 -35.12 -14.47
N ALA A 242 20.14 -35.04 -15.54
CA ALA A 242 18.92 -35.85 -15.70
C ALA A 242 19.21 -37.36 -15.72
N PHE A 243 20.32 -37.78 -16.35
CA PHE A 243 20.76 -39.17 -16.37
C PHE A 243 21.17 -39.66 -14.98
N LEU A 244 21.94 -38.85 -14.24
CA LEU A 244 22.35 -39.18 -12.88
C LEU A 244 21.17 -39.22 -11.90
N THR A 245 20.21 -38.30 -12.03
CA THR A 245 18.98 -38.32 -11.21
C THR A 245 18.11 -39.52 -11.53
N PHE A 246 17.96 -39.90 -12.80
CA PHE A 246 17.26 -41.13 -13.18
C PHE A 246 17.95 -42.38 -12.62
N GLY A 247 19.28 -42.49 -12.76
CA GLY A 247 20.07 -43.60 -12.21
C GLY A 247 19.99 -43.67 -10.67
N GLY A 248 20.09 -42.52 -10.01
CA GLY A 248 19.91 -42.41 -8.56
C GLY A 248 18.50 -42.81 -8.11
N GLY A 249 17.47 -42.46 -8.88
CA GLY A 249 16.09 -42.91 -8.66
C GLY A 249 15.97 -44.43 -8.77
N LEU A 250 16.55 -45.04 -9.80
CA LEU A 250 16.51 -46.50 -9.98
C LEU A 250 17.24 -47.24 -8.86
N LEU A 251 18.41 -46.76 -8.42
CA LEU A 251 19.13 -47.32 -7.27
C LEU A 251 18.30 -47.18 -5.98
N THR A 252 17.60 -46.07 -5.80
CA THR A 252 16.74 -45.84 -4.64
C THR A 252 15.57 -46.83 -4.63
N VAL A 253 14.94 -47.09 -5.77
CA VAL A 253 13.87 -48.09 -5.91
C VAL A 253 14.41 -49.51 -5.66
N LEU A 254 15.58 -49.85 -6.22
CA LEU A 254 16.24 -51.15 -5.97
C LEU A 254 16.57 -51.35 -4.49
N GLY A 255 17.10 -50.32 -3.82
CA GLY A 255 17.36 -50.33 -2.39
C GLY A 255 16.07 -50.52 -1.56
N ALA A 256 14.97 -49.90 -1.98
CA ALA A 256 13.68 -50.05 -1.32
C ALA A 256 13.05 -51.45 -1.50
N VAL A 257 13.26 -52.10 -2.65
CA VAL A 257 12.71 -53.44 -2.97
C VAL A 257 13.58 -54.57 -2.40
N ALA A 258 14.87 -54.34 -2.19
CA ALA A 258 15.82 -55.33 -1.65
C ALA A 258 15.36 -56.06 -0.36
N PRO A 259 14.84 -55.40 0.70
CA PRO A 259 14.39 -56.11 1.90
C PRO A 259 13.19 -57.03 1.64
N PHE A 260 12.29 -56.66 0.72
CA PHE A 260 11.15 -57.50 0.35
C PHE A 260 11.57 -58.71 -0.48
N LEU A 261 12.54 -58.57 -1.39
CA LEU A 261 13.11 -59.69 -2.14
C LEU A 261 13.84 -60.68 -1.22
N LEU A 262 14.57 -60.20 -0.21
CA LEU A 262 15.23 -61.06 0.78
C LEU A 262 14.25 -61.97 1.54
N ILE A 263 13.01 -61.53 1.74
CA ILE A 263 11.97 -62.31 2.43
C ILE A 263 11.15 -63.14 1.44
N ALA A 264 10.79 -62.58 0.28
CA ALA A 264 9.93 -63.24 -0.71
C ALA A 264 10.61 -64.43 -1.39
N VAL A 265 11.92 -64.36 -1.68
CA VAL A 265 12.67 -65.44 -2.33
C VAL A 265 12.71 -66.73 -1.50
N PRO A 266 13.10 -66.72 -0.20
CA PRO A 266 13.10 -67.94 0.61
C PRO A 266 11.69 -68.49 0.87
N LEU A 267 10.69 -67.62 1.04
CA LEU A 267 9.29 -68.06 1.19
C LEU A 267 8.76 -68.74 -0.09
N ALA A 268 9.03 -68.18 -1.27
CA ALA A 268 8.65 -68.78 -2.55
C ALA A 268 9.40 -70.10 -2.80
N TRP A 269 10.67 -70.18 -2.42
CA TRP A 269 11.46 -71.41 -2.51
C TRP A 269 10.92 -72.51 -1.57
N LEU A 270 10.61 -72.15 -0.32
CA LEU A 270 10.03 -73.08 0.65
C LEU A 270 8.64 -73.57 0.22
N GLY A 271 7.79 -72.66 -0.28
CA GLY A 271 6.48 -73.00 -0.84
C GLY A 271 6.57 -73.96 -2.04
N ARG A 272 7.51 -73.73 -2.97
CA ARG A 272 7.77 -74.65 -4.09
C ARG A 272 8.27 -76.02 -3.60
N ARG A 273 9.15 -76.04 -2.60
CA ARG A 273 9.69 -77.28 -2.03
C ARG A 273 8.62 -78.10 -1.32
N LEU A 274 7.72 -77.44 -0.60
CA LEU A 274 6.57 -78.07 0.07
C LEU A 274 5.52 -78.57 -0.93
N ASN A 275 5.25 -77.83 -2.00
CA ASN A 275 4.32 -78.27 -3.06
C ASN A 275 4.87 -79.46 -3.87
N ARG A 276 6.19 -79.51 -4.10
CA ARG A 276 6.84 -80.70 -4.69
C ARG A 276 6.74 -81.94 -3.82
N ARG A 277 6.66 -81.80 -2.49
CA ARG A 277 6.47 -82.92 -1.55
C ARG A 277 5.02 -83.40 -1.47
N ARG A 278 4.06 -82.62 -1.97
CA ARG A 278 2.62 -82.95 -1.93
C ARG A 278 2.07 -83.47 -3.27
N ARG A 279 2.91 -83.97 -4.17
CA ARG A 279 2.41 -84.70 -5.35
C ARG A 279 1.96 -86.10 -4.92
N PRO A 280 0.65 -86.43 -4.89
CA PRO A 280 0.18 -87.78 -4.60
C PRO A 280 0.61 -88.74 -5.73
N ALA A 281 0.92 -89.99 -5.35
CA ALA A 281 1.16 -91.08 -6.28
C ALA A 281 -0.07 -91.28 -7.17
N ARG A 282 0.14 -91.35 -8.48
CA ARG A 282 -0.93 -91.54 -9.47
C ARG A 282 -1.49 -92.97 -9.32
N PRO A 283 -2.81 -93.17 -9.23
CA PRO A 283 -3.40 -94.49 -9.17
C PRO A 283 -3.17 -95.24 -10.48
N GLU A 284 -2.83 -96.52 -10.37
CA GLU A 284 -2.69 -97.44 -11.51
C GLU A 284 -4.06 -97.69 -12.16
N PRO A 285 -4.17 -97.62 -13.49
CA PRO A 285 -5.28 -98.23 -14.21
C PRO A 285 -4.98 -99.72 -14.42
N THR A 286 -5.74 -100.59 -13.76
CA THR A 286 -5.82 -102.01 -14.10
C THR A 286 -6.51 -102.20 -15.45
N GLU A 287 -5.80 -102.82 -16.39
CA GLU A 287 -6.34 -103.62 -17.51
C GLU A 287 -7.37 -104.63 -16.96
N VAL A 288 -8.42 -105.06 -17.67
CA VAL A 288 -8.51 -105.72 -18.99
C VAL A 288 -9.88 -105.47 -19.60
#